data_AF-A0A8C7KK14-F1
#
_entry.id   AF-A0A8C7KK14-F1
#
_cell.length_a   1.000
_cell.length_b   1.000
_cell.length_c   1.000
_cell.angle_alpha   90.00
_cell.angle_beta   90.00
_cell.angle_gamma   90.00
#
_symmetry.space_group_name_H-M   'P 1'
#
loop_
_entity.id
_entity.type
_entity.pdbx_description
1 polymer ?
#
loop_
_entity_poly.entity_id
_entity_poly.type
_entity_poly.pdbx_seq_one_letter_code
_entity_poly.pdbx_strand_id
1 'polypeptide(L)'
;MLYRTLPLPPSLPPSLPSLPPSLPPSLPPLPPSLPPSLPPSLPPSLHLHPSLHPSLYITLSLSLPPSPSLSLPPSTSPAVSLVPPSRGFQGEGMRGFQGEGMRAFQGEGMRGFQGEGMGAFQGEGMGGFQGEGMGAFQGEGMGAFQGEGMGGFQGEGMGGEGMRGFQGEGMGAFQGEGMRAFQGEGMGGFQGEGMGAFQGEGMRGFQGEGMGAFQGEGMRGEGMRGFQGEGMGAFQGAGMRGFQGEGMRGFQGKGMGAFQGEGMSAFQGEGMGAGFKGEGMRGFQGEGMGAFQGEGMRGFQGEGMGAFQGEGMGAFQGEGMVAFQGEGMRGFQGEGMRGFQGEGMGAFQGAGMRGFQGEGMRGFQGKGMGAFQGEGMSAFQGEGMGAFQGEGMRGFQGEGMRGFQGEGMGAFQGEGMRGFQGNEWERSREKE
;
A
#
# COMPACT_ATOMS: atom_id res chain seq x y z
N MET A 1 -65.56 -18.01 -20.18
CA MET A 1 -65.31 -19.20 -21.04
C MET A 1 -63.92 -19.72 -20.66
N LEU A 2 -63.83 -20.72 -19.77
CA LEU A 2 -63.64 -22.17 -20.05
C LEU A 2 -62.28 -22.43 -20.73
N TYR A 3 -61.27 -23.12 -20.16
CA TYR A 3 -61.20 -24.44 -19.47
C TYR A 3 -60.15 -24.43 -18.31
N ARG A 4 -60.37 -25.00 -17.10
CA ARG A 4 -60.23 -26.42 -16.62
C ARG A 4 -58.82 -27.03 -16.85
N THR A 5 -58.09 -27.74 -15.97
CA THR A 5 -58.23 -28.35 -14.62
C THR A 5 -56.84 -28.90 -14.14
N LEU A 6 -56.60 -28.94 -12.81
CA LEU A 6 -55.46 -29.50 -11.99
C LEU A 6 -55.23 -31.04 -12.16
N PRO A 7 -54.21 -31.79 -11.60
CA PRO A 7 -53.44 -31.59 -10.32
C PRO A 7 -51.94 -32.10 -10.19
N LEU A 8 -51.27 -31.70 -9.07
CA LEU A 8 -50.21 -32.34 -8.22
C LEU A 8 -48.96 -33.12 -8.77
N PRO A 9 -47.85 -33.22 -7.98
CA PRO A 9 -46.50 -33.60 -8.43
C PRO A 9 -46.15 -35.08 -8.24
N PRO A 10 -45.09 -35.55 -8.92
CA PRO A 10 -44.15 -36.54 -8.39
C PRO A 10 -42.70 -36.11 -8.73
N SER A 11 -41.58 -36.56 -8.18
CA SER A 11 -41.18 -37.58 -7.20
C SER A 11 -39.64 -37.49 -7.16
N LEU A 12 -39.03 -37.50 -5.98
CA LEU A 12 -37.58 -37.71 -5.81
C LEU A 12 -37.12 -39.01 -6.49
N PRO A 13 -35.96 -39.05 -7.17
CA PRO A 13 -35.20 -40.28 -7.34
C PRO A 13 -34.07 -40.40 -6.30
N PRO A 14 -33.54 -41.62 -6.10
CA PRO A 14 -33.04 -42.08 -4.80
C PRO A 14 -31.54 -41.83 -4.57
N SER A 15 -31.20 -41.78 -3.29
CA SER A 15 -29.92 -42.09 -2.66
C SER A 15 -28.95 -42.93 -3.51
N LEU A 16 -27.83 -42.33 -3.91
CA LEU A 16 -26.62 -43.05 -4.28
C LEU A 16 -25.78 -43.35 -3.02
N PRO A 17 -25.10 -44.50 -2.96
CA PRO A 17 -24.52 -45.01 -1.73
C PRO A 17 -23.27 -44.23 -1.33
N SER A 18 -23.13 -44.08 -0.01
CA SER A 18 -21.94 -43.63 0.71
C SER A 18 -20.67 -44.30 0.18
N LEU A 19 -19.80 -43.52 -0.44
CA LEU A 19 -18.41 -43.90 -0.69
C LEU A 19 -17.64 -43.90 0.65
N PRO A 20 -16.99 -45.01 1.05
CA PRO A 20 -16.11 -45.02 2.21
C PRO A 20 -14.81 -44.23 1.93
N PRO A 21 -14.15 -43.67 2.95
CA PRO A 21 -12.91 -42.91 2.77
C PRO A 21 -11.80 -43.82 2.24
N SER A 22 -11.21 -43.41 1.12
CA SER A 22 -10.04 -44.05 0.50
C SER A 22 -8.82 -43.97 1.42
N LEU A 23 -8.40 -45.13 1.90
CA LEU A 23 -7.10 -45.36 2.54
C LEU A 23 -5.95 -45.11 1.55
N PRO A 24 -4.81 -44.55 1.98
CA PRO A 24 -3.63 -44.35 1.13
C PRO A 24 -2.97 -45.69 0.75
N PRO A 25 -2.26 -45.77 -0.40
CA PRO A 25 -1.65 -47.01 -0.86
C PRO A 25 -0.49 -47.45 0.05
N SER A 26 -0.53 -48.74 0.37
CA SER A 26 0.42 -49.52 1.16
C SER A 26 1.85 -49.50 0.59
N LEU A 27 2.82 -49.26 1.49
CA LEU A 27 4.26 -49.36 1.27
C LEU A 27 4.69 -50.78 0.82
N PRO A 28 5.67 -50.92 -0.09
CA PRO A 28 6.33 -52.21 -0.35
C PRO A 28 7.24 -52.65 0.81
N PRO A 29 7.55 -53.95 0.95
CA PRO A 29 8.17 -54.52 2.15
C PRO A 29 9.68 -54.22 2.25
N LEU A 30 10.14 -54.04 3.49
CA LEU A 30 11.54 -53.87 3.88
C LEU A 30 12.40 -55.12 3.58
N PRO A 31 13.65 -54.98 3.11
CA PRO A 31 14.62 -56.07 3.11
C PRO A 31 15.26 -56.28 4.50
N PRO A 32 15.83 -57.46 4.79
CA PRO A 32 16.20 -57.87 6.13
C PRO A 32 17.51 -57.25 6.65
N SER A 33 17.52 -57.09 7.96
CA SER A 33 18.59 -56.73 8.90
C SER A 33 20.03 -57.15 8.54
N LEU A 34 20.98 -56.21 8.69
CA LEU A 34 22.40 -56.46 8.92
C LEU A 34 22.85 -55.80 10.26
N PRO A 35 23.84 -56.37 10.97
CA PRO A 35 24.07 -56.21 12.43
C PRO A 35 24.89 -54.95 12.81
N PRO A 36 25.02 -54.62 14.12
CA PRO A 36 25.61 -53.37 14.56
C PRO A 36 27.13 -53.45 14.59
N SER A 37 27.80 -52.46 14.01
CA SER A 37 29.21 -52.16 14.27
C SER A 37 29.33 -50.73 14.79
N LEU A 38 29.62 -50.63 16.09
CA LEU A 38 30.06 -49.45 16.82
C LEU A 38 31.24 -48.75 16.12
N PRO A 39 31.37 -47.43 16.31
CA PRO A 39 32.67 -46.88 16.71
C PRO A 39 32.58 -46.08 18.03
N PRO A 40 33.71 -45.87 18.71
CA PRO A 40 33.72 -45.49 20.13
C PRO A 40 33.72 -43.96 20.35
N SER A 41 32.94 -43.54 21.36
CA SER A 41 33.23 -42.52 22.38
C SER A 41 33.88 -41.18 22.01
N LEU A 42 33.14 -40.08 22.26
CA LEU A 42 33.68 -38.84 22.82
C LEU A 42 32.78 -38.39 24.00
N PRO A 43 33.32 -38.00 25.17
CA PRO A 43 32.53 -37.65 26.36
C PRO A 43 32.09 -36.18 26.36
N PRO A 44 31.09 -35.81 27.19
CA PRO A 44 30.54 -34.45 27.26
C PRO A 44 31.28 -33.62 28.32
N SER A 45 31.49 -32.34 28.07
CA SER A 45 31.81 -31.36 29.12
C SER A 45 30.88 -30.16 29.01
N LEU A 46 29.80 -30.24 29.78
CA LEU A 46 28.94 -29.15 30.19
C LEU A 46 29.73 -28.20 31.10
N HIS A 47 29.70 -26.91 30.81
CA HIS A 47 29.86 -25.88 31.83
C HIS A 47 28.69 -24.89 31.74
N LEU A 48 27.84 -24.93 32.76
CA LEU A 48 26.78 -23.97 33.07
C LEU A 48 27.23 -23.07 34.21
N HIS A 49 27.04 -21.75 34.06
CA HIS A 49 26.78 -20.79 35.16
C HIS A 49 26.10 -19.53 34.56
N PRO A 50 25.42 -18.65 35.33
CA PRO A 50 23.96 -18.57 35.32
C PRO A 50 23.37 -17.18 34.99
N SER A 51 22.12 -17.19 34.51
CA SER A 51 21.05 -16.18 34.66
C SER A 51 21.20 -14.75 34.09
N LEU A 52 20.41 -14.43 33.04
CA LEU A 52 19.17 -13.60 33.07
C LEU A 52 18.44 -13.68 31.69
N HIS A 53 17.10 -13.81 31.69
CA HIS A 53 16.13 -14.05 30.58
C HIS A 53 15.91 -12.86 29.59
N PRO A 54 15.01 -12.92 28.56
CA PRO A 54 14.55 -14.01 27.66
C PRO A 54 14.55 -13.63 26.15
N SER A 55 14.88 -14.56 25.24
CA SER A 55 14.29 -14.74 23.89
C SER A 55 15.10 -15.80 23.14
N LEU A 56 14.67 -17.05 23.20
CA LEU A 56 15.33 -18.15 22.51
C LEU A 56 14.82 -18.22 21.06
N TYR A 57 15.61 -17.69 20.12
CA TYR A 57 15.59 -18.16 18.73
C TYR A 57 16.31 -19.51 18.68
N ILE A 58 15.60 -20.58 18.31
CA ILE A 58 16.20 -21.89 18.06
C ILE A 58 16.86 -21.84 16.69
N THR A 59 18.17 -21.59 16.64
CA THR A 59 18.98 -21.83 15.44
C THR A 59 19.37 -23.31 15.41
N LEU A 60 18.78 -24.07 14.49
CA LEU A 60 19.25 -25.41 14.14
C LEU A 60 20.55 -25.28 13.32
N SER A 61 21.69 -25.19 14.01
CA SER A 61 23.00 -25.29 13.37
C SER A 61 23.29 -26.75 13.03
N LEU A 62 23.00 -27.13 11.79
CA LEU A 62 23.45 -28.41 11.23
C LEU A 62 24.98 -28.32 11.03
N SER A 63 25.76 -28.73 12.02
CA SER A 63 27.20 -28.93 11.85
C SER A 63 27.41 -30.19 11.00
N LEU A 64 27.67 -30.01 9.70
CA LEU A 64 28.18 -31.08 8.85
C LEU A 64 29.71 -31.19 9.00
N PRO A 65 30.30 -32.41 9.07
CA PRO A 65 31.75 -32.59 9.06
C PRO A 65 32.36 -32.26 7.69
N PRO A 66 33.64 -31.85 7.62
CA PRO A 66 34.29 -31.45 6.38
C PRO A 66 34.51 -32.66 5.46
N SER A 67 34.10 -32.52 4.20
CA SER A 67 34.33 -33.48 3.11
C SER A 67 34.99 -32.72 1.94
N PRO A 68 35.73 -33.38 1.02
CA PRO A 68 36.74 -32.70 0.21
C PRO A 68 36.11 -31.66 -0.73
N SER A 69 36.53 -30.40 -0.58
CA SER A 69 36.22 -29.30 -1.48
C SER A 69 37.20 -29.30 -2.65
N LEU A 70 36.69 -29.10 -3.87
CA LEU A 70 37.52 -28.80 -5.04
C LEU A 70 37.92 -27.32 -4.96
N SER A 71 39.21 -27.07 -4.76
CA SER A 71 39.82 -25.72 -4.80
C SER A 71 40.67 -25.61 -6.05
N LEU A 72 40.43 -24.57 -6.85
CA LEU A 72 41.24 -24.22 -8.03
C LEU A 72 41.87 -22.84 -7.81
N PRO A 73 43.18 -22.66 -8.09
CA PRO A 73 43.85 -21.37 -7.97
C PRO A 73 43.40 -20.36 -9.05
N PRO A 74 43.67 -19.05 -8.87
CA PRO A 74 43.29 -18.02 -9.84
C PRO A 74 43.87 -18.30 -11.22
N SER A 75 43.00 -18.52 -12.21
CA SER A 75 43.39 -18.72 -13.60
C SER A 75 43.39 -17.38 -14.34
N THR A 76 44.54 -17.00 -14.89
CA THR A 76 44.69 -15.85 -15.81
C THR A 76 44.25 -16.16 -17.24
N SER A 77 43.74 -17.37 -17.51
CA SER A 77 43.29 -17.81 -18.84
C SER A 77 41.76 -17.93 -18.91
N PRO A 78 41.12 -17.62 -20.05
CA PRO A 78 39.69 -17.85 -20.27
C PRO A 78 39.44 -19.36 -20.43
N ALA A 79 39.49 -20.10 -19.33
CA ALA A 79 39.17 -21.52 -19.31
C ALA A 79 37.79 -21.69 -18.68
N VAL A 80 36.83 -22.14 -19.48
CA VAL A 80 35.51 -22.58 -19.01
C VAL A 80 35.74 -23.81 -18.10
N SER A 81 35.54 -23.66 -16.80
CA SER A 81 35.61 -24.79 -15.86
C SER A 81 34.20 -25.38 -15.72
N LEU A 82 33.96 -26.49 -16.41
CA LEU A 82 32.74 -27.30 -16.24
C LEU A 82 32.93 -28.22 -15.03
N VAL A 83 32.22 -27.96 -13.95
CA VAL A 83 32.26 -28.78 -12.73
C VAL A 83 30.97 -29.61 -12.63
N PRO A 84 31.05 -30.95 -12.58
CA PRO A 84 29.87 -31.84 -12.45
C PRO A 84 29.18 -31.70 -11.09
N PRO A 85 27.95 -32.23 -10.93
CA PRO A 85 27.19 -32.15 -9.68
C PRO A 85 28.01 -32.66 -8.50
N SER A 86 28.43 -31.72 -7.65
CA SER A 86 29.33 -31.94 -6.53
C SER A 86 28.73 -31.33 -5.26
N ARG A 87 29.10 -31.89 -4.10
CA ARG A 87 28.49 -31.53 -2.81
C ARG A 87 28.84 -30.11 -2.33
N GLY A 88 29.85 -29.47 -2.92
CA GLY A 88 30.25 -28.09 -2.64
C GLY A 88 31.43 -27.63 -3.51
N PHE A 89 31.46 -26.35 -3.90
CA PHE A 89 32.59 -25.72 -4.63
C PHE A 89 33.06 -24.44 -3.93
N GLN A 90 34.38 -24.19 -3.92
CA GLN A 90 34.97 -22.95 -3.44
C GLN A 90 36.00 -22.40 -4.43
N GLY A 91 35.88 -21.13 -4.82
CA GLY A 91 36.78 -20.51 -5.80
C GLY A 91 36.98 -19.01 -5.61
N GLU A 92 38.15 -18.50 -6.00
CA GLU A 92 38.54 -17.10 -5.85
C GLU A 92 39.05 -16.53 -7.18
N GLY A 93 38.66 -15.31 -7.52
CA GLY A 93 39.20 -14.55 -8.66
C GLY A 93 38.88 -15.13 -10.05
N MET A 94 37.84 -15.95 -10.17
CA MET A 94 37.51 -16.67 -11.40
C MET A 94 36.77 -15.80 -12.42
N ARG A 95 36.91 -16.14 -13.71
CA ARG A 95 36.17 -15.50 -14.81
C ARG A 95 35.45 -16.54 -15.66
N GLY A 96 34.18 -16.30 -15.97
CA GLY A 96 33.39 -17.15 -16.87
C GLY A 96 33.04 -18.52 -16.28
N PHE A 97 32.78 -18.60 -14.98
CA PHE A 97 32.44 -19.86 -14.32
C PHE A 97 31.04 -20.34 -14.73
N GLN A 98 30.91 -21.64 -15.00
CA GLN A 98 29.65 -22.32 -15.32
C GLN A 98 29.47 -23.54 -14.42
N GLY A 99 28.40 -23.57 -13.63
CA GLY A 99 28.10 -24.68 -12.71
C GLY A 99 26.66 -25.16 -12.79
N GLU A 100 26.45 -26.48 -12.70
CA GLU A 100 25.11 -27.09 -12.75
C GLU A 100 24.92 -28.06 -11.58
N GLY A 101 23.74 -28.02 -10.95
CA GLY A 101 23.30 -29.01 -9.96
C GLY A 101 24.11 -29.05 -8.67
N MET A 102 24.73 -27.92 -8.29
CA MET A 102 25.58 -27.84 -7.09
C MET A 102 24.75 -27.66 -5.83
N ARG A 103 25.05 -28.45 -4.78
CA ARG A 103 24.35 -28.28 -3.49
C ARG A 103 24.75 -26.97 -2.79
N ALA A 104 26.02 -26.59 -2.90
CA ALA A 104 26.56 -25.38 -2.28
C ALA A 104 27.69 -24.78 -3.13
N PHE A 105 27.77 -23.46 -3.19
CA PHE A 105 28.84 -22.71 -3.85
C PHE A 105 29.29 -21.56 -2.96
N GLN A 106 30.61 -21.35 -2.86
CA GLN A 106 31.21 -20.18 -2.22
C GLN A 106 32.27 -19.56 -3.14
N GLY A 107 32.24 -18.24 -3.35
CA GLY A 107 33.29 -17.61 -4.13
C GLY A 107 33.48 -16.12 -3.93
N GLU A 108 34.69 -15.66 -4.21
CA GLU A 108 35.11 -14.27 -4.04
C GLU A 108 35.71 -13.73 -5.34
N GLY A 109 35.40 -12.47 -5.67
CA GLY A 109 36.03 -11.72 -6.75
C GLY A 109 35.78 -12.28 -8.16
N MET A 110 34.64 -12.93 -8.38
CA MET A 110 34.34 -13.57 -9.67
C MET A 110 33.75 -12.61 -10.70
N ARG A 111 33.92 -12.90 -12.00
CA ARG A 111 33.23 -12.17 -13.08
C ARG A 111 32.58 -13.10 -14.09
N GLY A 112 31.31 -12.82 -14.42
CA GLY A 112 30.54 -13.59 -15.41
C GLY A 112 30.24 -15.00 -14.93
N PHE A 113 29.55 -15.11 -13.78
CA PHE A 113 29.10 -16.40 -13.24
C PHE A 113 27.78 -16.83 -13.88
N GLN A 114 27.67 -18.11 -14.24
CA GLN A 114 26.44 -18.75 -14.72
C GLN A 114 26.19 -20.03 -13.92
N GLY A 115 24.99 -20.16 -13.34
CA GLY A 115 24.64 -21.30 -12.49
C GLY A 115 23.21 -21.81 -12.66
N GLU A 116 23.04 -23.13 -12.74
CA GLU A 116 21.72 -23.76 -12.81
C GLU A 116 21.53 -24.76 -11.66
N GLY A 117 20.35 -24.75 -11.03
CA GLY A 117 19.96 -25.76 -10.04
C GLY A 117 20.82 -25.78 -8.79
N MET A 118 21.16 -24.61 -8.25
CA MET A 118 22.03 -24.49 -7.08
C MET A 118 21.26 -24.46 -5.76
N GLY A 119 21.69 -25.25 -4.78
CA GLY A 119 21.08 -25.28 -3.45
C GLY A 119 21.33 -24.00 -2.65
N ALA A 120 22.58 -23.73 -2.30
CA ALA A 120 23.01 -22.53 -1.59
C ALA A 120 24.17 -21.85 -2.31
N PHE A 121 24.13 -20.53 -2.43
CA PHE A 121 25.17 -19.72 -3.04
C PHE A 121 25.62 -18.62 -2.08
N GLN A 122 26.94 -18.47 -1.91
CA GLN A 122 27.55 -17.35 -1.21
C GLN A 122 28.62 -16.70 -2.10
N GLY A 123 28.49 -15.40 -2.35
CA GLY A 123 29.41 -14.66 -3.23
C GLY A 123 29.83 -13.31 -2.66
N GLU A 124 31.10 -12.96 -2.79
CA GLU A 124 31.59 -11.61 -2.50
C GLU A 124 32.26 -11.00 -3.74
N GLY A 125 31.97 -9.74 -4.05
CA GLY A 125 32.63 -8.98 -5.11
C GLY A 125 32.39 -9.54 -6.52
N MET A 126 31.18 -10.03 -6.81
CA MET A 126 30.90 -10.65 -8.12
C MET A 126 30.48 -9.63 -9.18
N GLY A 127 31.19 -9.61 -10.30
CA GLY A 127 30.84 -8.82 -11.48
C GLY A 127 30.03 -9.61 -12.51
N GLY A 128 28.70 -9.51 -12.47
CA GLY A 128 27.81 -10.16 -13.44
C GLY A 128 27.50 -11.60 -13.06
N PHE A 129 26.24 -11.84 -12.70
CA PHE A 129 25.72 -13.12 -12.27
C PHE A 129 24.43 -13.46 -13.03
N GLN A 130 24.32 -14.71 -13.49
CA GLN A 130 23.11 -15.29 -14.06
C GLN A 130 22.82 -16.63 -13.38
N GLY A 131 21.61 -16.80 -12.87
CA GLY A 131 21.24 -18.00 -12.10
C GLY A 131 19.81 -18.47 -12.34
N GLU A 132 19.62 -19.77 -12.51
CA GLU A 132 18.30 -20.39 -12.59
C GLU A 132 18.10 -21.47 -11.52
N GLY A 133 16.93 -21.49 -10.89
CA GLY A 133 16.55 -22.54 -9.94
C GLY A 133 17.42 -22.57 -8.69
N MET A 134 17.64 -21.41 -8.07
CA MET A 134 18.48 -21.32 -6.87
C MET A 134 17.66 -21.42 -5.57
N GLY A 135 18.18 -22.14 -4.58
CA GLY A 135 17.56 -22.22 -3.26
C GLY A 135 17.76 -20.94 -2.45
N ALA A 136 18.92 -20.79 -1.80
CA ALA A 136 19.28 -19.61 -1.03
C ALA A 136 20.50 -18.91 -1.64
N PHE A 137 20.40 -17.60 -1.83
CA PHE A 137 21.45 -16.75 -2.37
C PHE A 137 21.87 -15.70 -1.33
N GLN A 138 23.18 -15.60 -1.08
CA GLN A 138 23.79 -14.52 -0.31
C GLN A 138 24.91 -13.87 -1.14
N GLY A 139 24.83 -12.55 -1.33
CA GLY A 139 25.81 -11.82 -2.14
C GLY A 139 26.20 -10.46 -1.57
N GLU A 140 27.49 -10.19 -1.45
CA GLU A 140 28.01 -8.88 -1.04
C GLU A 140 28.78 -8.23 -2.20
N GLY A 141 28.57 -6.93 -2.42
CA GLY A 141 29.31 -6.18 -3.45
C GLY A 141 29.06 -6.70 -4.88
N MET A 142 27.81 -7.10 -5.17
CA MET A 142 27.42 -7.66 -6.46
C MET A 142 27.27 -6.56 -7.52
N GLY A 143 27.69 -6.85 -8.75
CA GLY A 143 27.50 -6.00 -9.92
C GLY A 143 26.07 -6.07 -10.48
N ALA A 144 25.94 -6.62 -11.69
CA ALA A 144 24.64 -6.94 -12.28
C ALA A 144 24.23 -8.38 -11.92
N PHE A 145 22.95 -8.58 -11.63
CA PHE A 145 22.39 -9.88 -11.28
C PHE A 145 21.13 -10.16 -12.08
N GLN A 146 21.03 -11.39 -12.59
CA GLN A 146 19.83 -11.94 -13.21
C GLN A 146 19.52 -13.31 -12.58
N GLY A 147 18.29 -13.48 -12.11
CA GLY A 147 17.86 -14.68 -11.40
C GLY A 147 16.46 -15.13 -11.76
N GLU A 148 16.26 -16.42 -12.00
CA GLU A 148 14.94 -17.03 -12.19
C GLU A 148 14.69 -18.16 -11.19
N GLY A 149 13.50 -18.19 -10.60
CA GLY A 149 13.06 -19.28 -9.72
C GLY A 149 13.92 -19.41 -8.46
N MET A 150 14.02 -18.32 -7.69
CA MET A 150 14.83 -18.28 -6.47
C MET A 150 14.01 -18.46 -5.20
N GLY A 151 14.48 -19.29 -4.28
CA GLY A 151 13.85 -19.43 -2.96
C GLY A 151 13.98 -18.15 -2.13
N GLY A 152 15.21 -17.72 -1.84
CA GLY A 152 15.48 -16.50 -1.09
C GLY A 152 16.79 -15.82 -1.52
N PHE A 153 16.79 -14.49 -1.50
CA PHE A 153 17.96 -13.66 -1.77
C PHE A 153 18.23 -12.71 -0.62
N GLN A 154 19.49 -12.65 -0.21
CA GLN A 154 20.04 -11.64 0.66
C GLN A 154 21.24 -10.99 -0.03
N GLY A 155 21.28 -9.67 -0.10
CA GLY A 155 22.48 -9.01 -0.59
C GLY A 155 22.70 -7.60 -0.08
N GLU A 156 23.97 -7.27 0.14
CA GLU A 156 24.39 -5.98 0.68
C GLU A 156 25.33 -5.27 -0.28
N GLY A 157 25.04 -4.01 -0.58
CA GLY A 157 25.93 -3.13 -1.31
C GLY A 157 26.83 -2.33 -0.35
N MET A 158 28.03 -2.82 -0.01
CA MET A 158 29.00 -1.99 0.73
C MET A 158 29.88 -1.16 -0.21
N GLY A 159 29.88 0.17 -0.01
CA GLY A 159 30.95 1.09 -0.40
C GLY A 159 31.06 1.46 -1.88
N GLY A 160 30.51 2.62 -2.25
CA GLY A 160 30.87 3.38 -3.47
C GLY A 160 30.24 2.92 -4.79
N GLU A 161 30.00 1.61 -4.97
CA GLU A 161 29.28 1.04 -6.12
C GLU A 161 28.31 -0.03 -5.63
N GLY A 162 27.30 0.35 -4.83
CA GLY A 162 26.20 -0.52 -4.46
C GLY A 162 25.58 -1.23 -5.69
N MET A 163 24.82 -2.30 -5.45
CA MET A 163 24.39 -3.22 -6.50
C MET A 163 23.77 -2.47 -7.69
N ARG A 164 24.41 -2.58 -8.87
CA ARG A 164 24.11 -1.70 -10.01
C ARG A 164 22.75 -1.99 -10.62
N GLY A 165 22.37 -3.27 -10.65
CA GLY A 165 21.11 -3.73 -11.24
C GLY A 165 20.79 -5.15 -10.78
N PHE A 166 19.54 -5.36 -10.37
CA PHE A 166 18.97 -6.66 -10.06
C PHE A 166 17.77 -6.90 -10.96
N GLN A 167 17.71 -8.08 -11.57
CA GLN A 167 16.53 -8.60 -12.26
C GLN A 167 16.21 -9.99 -11.71
N GLY A 168 14.97 -10.18 -11.24
CA GLY A 168 14.54 -11.44 -10.64
C GLY A 168 13.10 -11.83 -10.97
N GLU A 169 12.88 -13.09 -11.32
CA GLU A 169 11.55 -13.65 -11.55
C GLU A 169 11.26 -14.82 -10.62
N GLY A 170 10.03 -14.86 -10.07
CA GLY A 170 9.55 -15.99 -9.28
C GLY A 170 10.33 -16.20 -7.98
N MET A 171 10.61 -15.11 -7.26
CA MET A 171 11.40 -15.14 -6.03
C MET A 171 10.54 -15.29 -4.78
N GLY A 172 10.92 -16.18 -3.85
CA GLY A 172 10.18 -16.34 -2.59
C GLY A 172 10.30 -15.11 -1.68
N ALA A 173 11.52 -14.71 -1.33
CA ALA A 173 11.79 -13.50 -0.55
C ALA A 173 13.08 -12.79 -1.00
N PHE A 174 13.05 -11.47 -1.00
CA PHE A 174 14.21 -10.61 -1.28
C PHE A 174 14.51 -9.70 -0.07
N GLN A 175 15.77 -9.66 0.33
CA GLN A 175 16.31 -8.67 1.26
C GLN A 175 17.54 -8.01 0.63
N GLY A 176 17.59 -6.68 0.57
CA GLY A 176 18.84 -6.03 0.20
C GLY A 176 18.92 -4.52 0.36
N GLU A 177 20.14 -4.02 0.41
CA GLU A 177 20.47 -2.63 0.73
C GLU A 177 21.34 -1.98 -0.35
N GLY A 178 21.17 -0.67 -0.55
CA GLY A 178 22.08 0.15 -1.35
C GLY A 178 22.07 -0.21 -2.84
N MET A 179 20.89 -0.42 -3.41
CA MET A 179 20.74 -0.83 -4.81
C MET A 179 20.37 0.35 -5.72
N ARG A 180 21.01 0.48 -6.88
CA ARG A 180 20.68 1.57 -7.81
C ARG A 180 19.38 1.31 -8.59
N ALA A 181 19.19 0.07 -9.05
CA ALA A 181 18.04 -0.32 -9.85
C ALA A 181 17.63 -1.77 -9.52
N PHE A 182 16.33 -1.96 -9.29
CA PHE A 182 15.71 -3.26 -9.02
C PHE A 182 14.55 -3.48 -9.99
N GLN A 183 14.50 -4.68 -10.59
CA GLN A 183 13.35 -5.17 -11.34
C GLN A 183 12.98 -6.58 -10.84
N GLY A 184 11.72 -6.77 -10.46
CA GLY A 184 11.25 -8.02 -9.90
C GLY A 184 9.83 -8.41 -10.33
N GLU A 185 9.62 -9.67 -10.68
CA GLU A 185 8.28 -10.20 -11.00
C GLU A 185 7.93 -11.41 -10.14
N GLY A 186 6.68 -11.45 -9.66
CA GLY A 186 6.12 -12.61 -8.96
C GLY A 186 6.80 -12.90 -7.61
N MET A 187 7.11 -11.85 -6.83
CA MET A 187 7.79 -12.03 -5.55
C MET A 187 6.85 -12.30 -4.37
N GLY A 188 7.24 -13.19 -3.48
CA GLY A 188 6.52 -13.41 -2.22
C GLY A 188 6.65 -12.20 -1.29
N GLY A 189 7.87 -11.82 -0.91
CA GLY A 189 8.13 -10.66 -0.05
C GLY A 189 9.38 -9.89 -0.45
N PHE A 190 9.34 -8.57 -0.29
CA PHE A 190 10.46 -7.68 -0.52
C PHE A 190 10.75 -6.83 0.72
N GLN A 191 12.03 -6.76 1.11
CA GLN A 191 12.55 -5.82 2.08
C GLN A 191 13.78 -5.13 1.50
N GLY A 192 13.84 -3.80 1.54
CA GLY A 192 15.07 -3.13 1.14
C GLY A 192 15.20 -1.66 1.50
N GLU A 193 16.44 -1.22 1.58
CA GLU A 193 16.80 0.12 2.03
C GLU A 193 17.70 0.83 1.02
N GLY A 194 17.51 2.14 0.86
CA GLY A 194 18.38 2.99 0.07
C GLY A 194 18.38 2.64 -1.42
N MET A 195 17.20 2.36 -1.98
CA MET A 195 17.08 2.02 -3.41
C MET A 195 16.90 3.23 -4.32
N GLY A 196 17.61 3.27 -5.44
CA GLY A 196 17.46 4.33 -6.44
C GLY A 196 16.13 4.23 -7.19
N ALA A 197 15.97 3.18 -7.98
CA ALA A 197 14.75 2.89 -8.74
C ALA A 197 14.29 1.45 -8.51
N PHE A 198 12.99 1.27 -8.28
CA PHE A 198 12.35 -0.02 -8.08
C PHE A 198 11.22 -0.20 -9.09
N GLN A 199 11.19 -1.35 -9.74
CA GLN A 199 10.08 -1.83 -10.57
C GLN A 199 9.66 -3.23 -10.11
N GLY A 200 8.39 -3.40 -9.76
CA GLY A 200 7.87 -4.66 -9.23
C GLY A 200 6.49 -5.04 -9.76
N GLU A 201 6.30 -6.29 -10.16
CA GLU A 201 4.98 -6.81 -10.54
C GLU A 201 4.60 -8.03 -9.71
N GLY A 202 3.33 -8.11 -9.29
CA GLY A 202 2.79 -9.30 -8.64
C GLY A 202 3.41 -9.65 -7.28
N MET A 203 3.83 -8.64 -6.51
CA MET A 203 4.39 -8.87 -5.18
C MET A 203 3.32 -9.06 -4.12
N ARG A 204 3.50 -9.98 -3.16
CA ARG A 204 2.52 -10.10 -2.05
C ARG A 204 2.75 -9.08 -0.94
N GLY A 205 4.00 -8.78 -0.59
CA GLY A 205 4.36 -7.83 0.47
C GLY A 205 5.63 -7.05 0.16
N PHE A 206 5.69 -5.80 0.59
CA PHE A 206 6.84 -4.92 0.43
C PHE A 206 7.05 -4.04 1.65
N GLN A 207 8.32 -3.93 2.03
CA GLN A 207 8.81 -2.97 3.00
C GLN A 207 10.02 -2.26 2.40
N GLY A 208 9.98 -0.93 2.36
CA GLY A 208 11.03 -0.13 1.73
C GLY A 208 11.34 1.17 2.46
N GLU A 209 12.61 1.48 2.63
CA GLU A 209 13.06 2.75 3.22
C GLU A 209 14.01 3.50 2.28
N GLY A 210 13.83 4.82 2.19
CA GLY A 210 14.75 5.71 1.47
C GLY A 210 14.80 5.44 -0.04
N MET A 211 13.66 5.19 -0.67
CA MET A 211 13.61 4.93 -2.12
C MET A 211 13.52 6.20 -2.96
N GLY A 212 14.25 6.24 -4.08
CA GLY A 212 14.16 7.31 -5.06
C GLY A 212 12.85 7.28 -5.83
N ALA A 213 12.62 6.21 -6.60
CA ALA A 213 11.40 6.00 -7.37
C ALA A 213 10.90 4.55 -7.25
N PHE A 214 9.59 4.39 -7.02
CA PHE A 214 8.90 3.11 -6.99
C PHE A 214 7.85 3.06 -8.10
N GLN A 215 7.86 1.96 -8.86
CA GLN A 215 6.79 1.60 -9.79
C GLN A 215 6.33 0.16 -9.47
N GLY A 216 5.04 -0.02 -9.20
CA GLY A 216 4.52 -1.33 -8.88
C GLY A 216 3.11 -1.61 -9.37
N GLU A 217 2.89 -2.77 -9.98
CA GLU A 217 1.56 -3.21 -10.42
C GLU A 217 1.12 -4.51 -9.72
N GLY A 218 -0.06 -4.47 -9.11
CA GLY A 218 -0.74 -5.66 -8.63
C GLY A 218 -1.35 -6.44 -9.80
N MET A 219 -1.09 -7.75 -9.88
CA MET A 219 -1.79 -8.59 -10.86
C MET A 219 -3.28 -8.70 -10.53
N ARG A 220 -4.16 -8.72 -11.56
CA ARG A 220 -5.61 -8.90 -11.36
C ARG A 220 -5.90 -10.20 -10.59
N GLY A 221 -6.46 -10.06 -9.39
CA GLY A 221 -6.84 -11.17 -8.50
C GLY A 221 -5.82 -11.50 -7.39
N GLU A 222 -4.56 -11.10 -7.56
CA GLU A 222 -3.47 -11.24 -6.57
C GLU A 222 -2.75 -9.91 -6.34
N GLY A 223 -3.52 -8.82 -6.27
CA GLY A 223 -2.99 -7.49 -5.99
C GLY A 223 -2.11 -7.47 -4.74
N MET A 224 -1.15 -6.55 -4.72
CA MET A 224 -0.20 -6.40 -3.63
C MET A 224 -0.95 -6.26 -2.30
N ARG A 225 -0.72 -7.21 -1.37
CA ARG A 225 -1.57 -7.31 -0.17
C ARG A 225 -1.23 -6.21 0.83
N GLY A 226 0.04 -5.89 0.96
CA GLY A 226 0.53 -4.84 1.84
C GLY A 226 1.78 -4.18 1.28
N PHE A 227 1.78 -2.85 1.34
CA PHE A 227 2.93 -2.01 1.04
C PHE A 227 3.22 -1.14 2.27
N GLN A 228 4.48 -1.11 2.70
CA GLN A 228 4.99 -0.17 3.70
C GLN A 228 6.21 0.55 3.12
N GLY A 229 6.19 1.88 3.13
CA GLY A 229 7.25 2.69 2.53
C GLY A 229 7.55 3.97 3.29
N GLU A 230 8.82 4.24 3.56
CA GLU A 230 9.26 5.47 4.23
C GLU A 230 10.28 6.25 3.39
N GLY A 231 10.13 7.58 3.36
CA GLY A 231 11.10 8.48 2.74
C GLY A 231 11.22 8.32 1.23
N MET A 232 10.10 8.11 0.53
CA MET A 232 10.11 7.91 -0.92
C MET A 232 10.12 9.21 -1.72
N GLY A 233 10.89 9.24 -2.82
CA GLY A 233 10.82 10.33 -3.79
C GLY A 233 9.50 10.31 -4.56
N ALA A 234 9.32 9.35 -5.46
CA ALA A 234 8.11 9.18 -6.26
C ALA A 234 7.56 7.76 -6.14
N PHE A 235 6.26 7.63 -5.95
CA PHE A 235 5.54 6.37 -5.95
C PHE A 235 4.52 6.35 -7.09
N GLN A 236 4.51 5.27 -7.87
CA GLN A 236 3.46 4.95 -8.82
C GLN A 236 3.00 3.51 -8.62
N GLY A 237 1.71 3.29 -8.42
CA GLY A 237 1.21 1.92 -8.36
C GLY A 237 -0.28 1.72 -8.53
N ALA A 238 -0.65 0.47 -8.79
CA ALA A 238 -2.02 0.07 -9.06
C ALA A 238 -2.43 -1.24 -8.37
N GLY A 239 -3.70 -1.35 -7.99
CA GLY A 239 -4.31 -2.61 -7.55
C GLY A 239 -3.80 -3.13 -6.20
N MET A 240 -3.50 -2.22 -5.26
CA MET A 240 -3.01 -2.59 -3.93
C MET A 240 -4.16 -2.72 -2.93
N ARG A 241 -4.15 -3.76 -2.08
CA ARG A 241 -5.18 -3.92 -1.06
C ARG A 241 -4.95 -3.02 0.16
N GLY A 242 -3.69 -2.82 0.55
CA GLY A 242 -3.30 -2.00 1.68
C GLY A 242 -2.00 -1.24 1.38
N PHE A 243 -2.00 0.05 1.65
CA PHE A 243 -0.85 0.93 1.52
C PHE A 243 -0.62 1.71 2.83
N GLN A 244 0.62 1.72 3.31
CA GLN A 244 1.10 2.59 4.37
C GLN A 244 2.37 3.31 3.90
N GLY A 245 2.38 4.64 3.99
CA GLY A 245 3.49 5.43 3.52
C GLY A 245 3.77 6.69 4.34
N GLU A 246 5.04 6.99 4.57
CA GLU A 246 5.47 8.22 5.24
C GLU A 246 6.50 8.99 4.40
N GLY A 247 6.38 10.32 4.40
CA GLY A 247 7.44 11.21 3.91
C GLY A 247 7.65 11.14 2.39
N MET A 248 6.56 11.08 1.61
CA MET A 248 6.64 10.98 0.16
C MET A 248 6.60 12.34 -0.55
N ARG A 249 7.47 12.55 -1.55
CA ARG A 249 7.36 13.78 -2.38
C ARG A 249 6.22 13.69 -3.38
N GLY A 250 6.02 12.55 -4.04
CA GLY A 250 4.93 12.36 -4.99
C GLY A 250 4.33 10.97 -4.92
N PHE A 251 3.01 10.90 -4.97
CA PHE A 251 2.25 9.65 -4.99
C PHE A 251 1.23 9.65 -6.13
N GLN A 252 1.21 8.56 -6.91
CA GLN A 252 0.19 8.28 -7.91
C GLN A 252 -0.34 6.85 -7.74
N GLY A 253 -1.63 6.72 -7.43
CA GLY A 253 -2.25 5.44 -7.13
C GLY A 253 -3.57 5.19 -7.87
N LYS A 254 -3.79 3.95 -8.31
CA LYS A 254 -5.08 3.54 -8.88
C LYS A 254 -5.63 2.28 -8.22
N GLY A 255 -6.93 2.28 -7.90
CA GLY A 255 -7.63 1.08 -7.44
C GLY A 255 -7.06 0.52 -6.15
N MET A 256 -6.77 1.37 -5.16
CA MET A 256 -6.29 0.89 -3.86
C MET A 256 -7.43 0.64 -2.89
N GLY A 257 -7.28 -0.37 -2.02
CA GLY A 257 -8.23 -0.68 -0.97
C GLY A 257 -8.13 0.29 0.21
N ALA A 258 -7.37 -0.08 1.23
CA ALA A 258 -7.07 0.76 2.38
C ALA A 258 -5.78 1.57 2.14
N PHE A 259 -5.78 2.83 2.57
CA PHE A 259 -4.64 3.73 2.40
C PHE A 259 -4.39 4.51 3.69
N GLN A 260 -3.13 4.54 4.12
CA GLN A 260 -2.64 5.43 5.18
C GLN A 260 -1.38 6.14 4.69
N GLY A 261 -1.40 7.47 4.71
CA GLY A 261 -0.31 8.29 4.23
C GLY A 261 -0.04 9.50 5.11
N GLU A 262 1.23 9.73 5.45
CA GLU A 262 1.66 10.92 6.20
C GLU A 262 2.74 11.70 5.43
N GLY A 263 2.64 13.03 5.48
CA GLY A 263 3.72 13.92 5.03
C GLY A 263 3.92 13.92 3.52
N MET A 264 2.83 13.85 2.74
CA MET A 264 2.92 13.85 1.27
C MET A 264 2.91 15.25 0.65
N SER A 265 3.82 15.50 -0.30
CA SER A 265 3.83 16.81 -0.97
C SER A 265 2.80 16.91 -2.10
N ALA A 266 2.66 15.84 -2.89
CA ALA A 266 1.64 15.73 -3.93
C ALA A 266 1.05 14.32 -3.94
N PHE A 267 -0.28 14.23 -3.92
CA PHE A 267 -1.03 12.99 -4.00
C PHE A 267 -2.02 13.03 -5.18
N GLN A 268 -2.03 11.97 -5.99
CA GLN A 268 -3.04 11.71 -7.01
C GLN A 268 -3.59 10.29 -6.87
N GLY A 269 -4.90 10.15 -6.68
CA GLY A 269 -5.55 8.86 -6.48
C GLY A 269 -6.85 8.69 -7.26
N GLU A 270 -7.02 7.54 -7.89
CA GLU A 270 -8.26 7.17 -8.59
C GLU A 270 -8.81 5.84 -8.05
N GLY A 271 -10.10 5.79 -7.73
CA GLY A 271 -10.80 4.57 -7.32
C GLY A 271 -10.29 4.03 -5.99
N MET A 272 -10.15 4.90 -4.99
CA MET A 272 -9.74 4.48 -3.64
C MET A 272 -10.93 3.90 -2.87
N GLY A 273 -10.69 2.78 -2.20
CA GLY A 273 -11.66 2.06 -1.40
C GLY A 273 -12.11 2.82 -0.15
N ALA A 274 -12.82 2.10 0.73
CA ALA A 274 -13.18 2.63 2.03
C ALA A 274 -11.96 2.64 2.97
N GLY A 275 -11.72 3.76 3.65
CA GLY A 275 -10.69 3.87 4.69
C GLY A 275 -9.41 4.56 4.23
N PHE A 276 -9.52 5.62 3.42
CA PHE A 276 -8.39 6.50 3.15
C PHE A 276 -8.11 7.38 4.37
N LYS A 277 -6.86 7.38 4.84
CA LYS A 277 -6.35 8.27 5.91
C LYS A 277 -5.14 9.03 5.42
N GLY A 278 -5.19 10.37 5.48
CA GLY A 278 -4.10 11.23 5.03
C GLY A 278 -3.79 12.36 5.99
N GLU A 279 -2.53 12.50 6.38
CA GLU A 279 -2.07 13.56 7.29
C GLU A 279 -0.97 14.42 6.64
N GLY A 280 -1.05 15.73 6.84
CA GLY A 280 0.01 16.66 6.45
C GLY A 280 0.25 16.77 4.95
N MET A 281 -0.81 16.72 4.13
CA MET A 281 -0.68 16.76 2.68
C MET A 281 -0.65 18.19 2.11
N ARG A 282 0.31 18.50 1.24
CA ARG A 282 0.38 19.84 0.61
C ARG A 282 -0.58 19.99 -0.57
N GLY A 283 -0.71 18.96 -1.41
CA GLY A 283 -1.64 18.94 -2.54
C GLY A 283 -2.22 17.54 -2.70
N PHE A 284 -3.55 17.48 -2.78
CA PHE A 284 -4.30 16.24 -2.92
C PHE A 284 -5.28 16.34 -4.09
N GLN A 285 -5.28 15.33 -4.96
CA GLN A 285 -6.29 15.11 -5.99
C GLN A 285 -6.83 13.68 -5.90
N GLY A 286 -8.15 13.54 -5.76
CA GLY A 286 -8.83 12.26 -5.56
C GLY A 286 -10.10 12.11 -6.37
N GLU A 287 -10.24 11.00 -7.08
CA GLU A 287 -11.46 10.67 -7.84
C GLU A 287 -12.04 9.32 -7.40
N GLY A 288 -13.36 9.28 -7.20
CA GLY A 288 -14.09 8.03 -6.92
C GLY A 288 -13.68 7.37 -5.60
N MET A 289 -13.62 8.15 -4.52
CA MET A 289 -13.22 7.64 -3.21
C MET A 289 -14.40 7.19 -2.35
N GLY A 290 -14.28 6.04 -1.68
CA GLY A 290 -15.30 5.54 -0.78
C GLY A 290 -15.46 6.41 0.48
N ALA A 291 -14.45 6.42 1.34
CA ALA A 291 -14.43 7.21 2.56
C ALA A 291 -13.03 7.79 2.79
N PHE A 292 -12.98 9.10 3.07
CA PHE A 292 -11.78 9.88 3.28
C PHE A 292 -11.77 10.49 4.68
N GLN A 293 -10.65 10.35 5.39
CA GLN A 293 -10.32 11.08 6.61
C GLN A 293 -8.97 11.78 6.41
N GLY A 294 -8.88 13.07 6.74
CA GLY A 294 -7.59 13.73 6.68
C GLY A 294 -7.43 14.99 7.51
N GLU A 295 -6.17 15.25 7.87
CA GLU A 295 -5.80 16.35 8.76
C GLU A 295 -4.67 17.18 8.16
N GLY A 296 -4.74 18.51 8.36
CA GLY A 296 -3.64 19.42 8.04
C GLY A 296 -3.34 19.53 6.54
N MET A 297 -4.38 19.50 5.69
CA MET A 297 -4.20 19.58 4.24
C MET A 297 -4.16 21.02 3.74
N ARG A 298 -3.16 21.39 2.92
CA ARG A 298 -3.09 22.75 2.36
C ARG A 298 -4.01 22.94 1.15
N GLY A 299 -4.10 21.96 0.26
CA GLY A 299 -4.94 21.99 -0.93
C GLY A 299 -5.55 20.63 -1.23
N PHE A 300 -6.86 20.59 -1.42
CA PHE A 300 -7.63 19.38 -1.67
C PHE A 300 -8.56 19.57 -2.86
N GLN A 301 -8.54 18.61 -3.80
CA GLN A 301 -9.49 18.48 -4.88
C GLN A 301 -10.06 17.05 -4.89
N GLY A 302 -11.39 16.93 -4.82
CA GLY A 302 -12.07 15.64 -4.74
C GLY A 302 -13.32 15.56 -5.61
N GLU A 303 -13.48 14.47 -6.35
CA GLU A 303 -14.69 14.18 -7.13
C GLU A 303 -15.28 12.81 -6.74
N GLY A 304 -16.61 12.76 -6.60
CA GLY A 304 -17.35 11.51 -6.46
C GLY A 304 -17.02 10.76 -5.17
N MET A 305 -16.99 11.48 -4.04
CA MET A 305 -16.69 10.86 -2.75
C MET A 305 -17.94 10.39 -2.00
N GLY A 306 -17.86 9.22 -1.38
CA GLY A 306 -18.91 8.75 -0.48
C GLY A 306 -18.96 9.59 0.80
N ALA A 307 -17.96 9.46 1.65
CA ALA A 307 -17.85 10.23 2.89
C ALA A 307 -16.51 10.97 2.98
N PHE A 308 -16.55 12.20 3.47
CA PHE A 308 -15.37 13.02 3.74
C PHE A 308 -15.39 13.52 5.18
N GLN A 309 -14.28 13.38 5.89
CA GLN A 309 -13.99 14.01 7.17
C GLN A 309 -12.65 14.73 7.09
N GLY A 310 -12.62 16.02 7.44
CA GLY A 310 -11.43 16.85 7.30
C GLY A 310 -11.24 17.86 8.41
N GLU A 311 -10.02 17.99 8.93
CA GLU A 311 -9.66 18.99 9.93
C GLU A 311 -8.47 19.86 9.49
N GLY A 312 -8.56 21.17 9.75
CA GLY A 312 -7.46 22.11 9.52
C GLY A 312 -7.07 22.26 8.05
N MET A 313 -8.06 22.40 7.16
CA MET A 313 -7.80 22.50 5.73
C MET A 313 -7.54 23.94 5.23
N GLY A 314 -6.65 24.06 4.26
CA GLY A 314 -6.41 25.30 3.53
C GLY A 314 -7.52 25.59 2.53
N ALA A 315 -7.32 25.18 1.28
CA ALA A 315 -8.30 25.27 0.21
C ALA A 315 -8.89 23.89 -0.08
N PHE A 316 -10.22 23.80 -0.14
CA PHE A 316 -10.96 22.60 -0.49
C PHE A 316 -11.81 22.84 -1.73
N GLN A 317 -11.75 21.94 -2.70
CA GLN A 317 -12.66 21.85 -3.84
C GLN A 317 -13.26 20.43 -3.90
N GLY A 318 -14.58 20.33 -3.91
CA GLY A 318 -15.27 19.04 -3.86
C GLY A 318 -16.51 18.98 -4.75
N GLU A 319 -16.68 17.90 -5.50
CA GLU A 319 -17.86 17.68 -6.33
C GLU A 319 -18.48 16.31 -6.07
N GLY A 320 -19.82 16.26 -5.98
CA GLY A 320 -20.58 15.02 -5.95
C GLY A 320 -20.37 14.18 -4.69
N MET A 321 -20.38 14.81 -3.51
CA MET A 321 -20.18 14.11 -2.24
C MET A 321 -21.49 13.66 -1.58
N VAL A 322 -21.53 12.46 -1.00
CA VAL A 322 -22.73 12.02 -0.25
C VAL A 322 -22.76 12.66 1.14
N ALA A 323 -21.66 12.58 1.89
CA ALA A 323 -21.54 13.18 3.21
C ALA A 323 -20.21 13.92 3.38
N PHE A 324 -20.27 15.14 3.89
CA PHE A 324 -19.11 15.97 4.20
C PHE A 324 -19.16 16.42 5.66
N GLN A 325 -18.04 16.27 6.36
CA GLN A 325 -17.76 16.85 7.66
C GLN A 325 -16.42 17.58 7.63
N GLY A 326 -16.40 18.86 8.01
CA GLY A 326 -15.19 19.68 7.95
C GLY A 326 -15.05 20.66 9.10
N GLU A 327 -13.86 20.75 9.68
CA GLU A 327 -13.53 21.74 10.72
C GLU A 327 -12.33 22.59 10.29
N GLY A 328 -12.43 23.91 10.53
CA GLY A 328 -11.29 24.81 10.42
C GLY A 328 -10.76 24.98 9.00
N MET A 329 -11.65 25.22 8.03
CA MET A 329 -11.29 25.40 6.63
C MET A 329 -11.11 26.88 6.27
N ARG A 330 -10.01 27.25 5.60
CA ARG A 330 -9.82 28.64 5.16
C ARG A 330 -10.67 28.99 3.93
N GLY A 331 -10.79 28.06 2.99
CA GLY A 331 -11.60 28.22 1.78
C GLY A 331 -12.24 26.90 1.38
N PHE A 332 -13.54 26.93 1.08
CA PHE A 332 -14.33 25.79 0.65
C PHE A 332 -15.08 26.14 -0.64
N GLN A 333 -14.97 25.28 -1.64
CA GLN A 333 -15.81 25.26 -2.83
C GLN A 333 -16.41 23.87 -3.01
N GLY A 334 -17.74 23.77 -3.05
CA GLY A 334 -18.43 22.49 -3.09
C GLY A 334 -19.67 22.48 -3.97
N GLU A 335 -19.85 21.42 -4.78
CA GLU A 335 -21.04 21.23 -5.58
C GLU A 335 -21.68 19.84 -5.38
N GLY A 336 -23.01 19.80 -5.37
CA GLY A 336 -23.77 18.55 -5.45
C GLY A 336 -23.65 17.66 -4.23
N MET A 337 -23.72 18.22 -3.02
CA MET A 337 -23.61 17.46 -1.77
C MET A 337 -24.97 17.04 -1.21
N ARG A 338 -25.09 15.80 -0.73
CA ARG A 338 -26.34 15.36 -0.07
C ARG A 338 -26.41 15.82 1.39
N GLY A 339 -25.31 15.72 2.13
CA GLY A 339 -25.20 16.23 3.50
C GLY A 339 -23.88 16.95 3.71
N PHE A 340 -23.94 18.12 4.33
CA PHE A 340 -22.79 18.94 4.68
C PHE A 340 -22.88 19.35 6.16
N GLN A 341 -21.79 19.15 6.89
CA GLN A 341 -21.56 19.67 8.23
C GLN A 341 -20.22 20.41 8.26
N GLY A 342 -20.22 21.68 8.67
CA GLY A 342 -19.01 22.50 8.68
C GLY A 342 -18.90 23.40 9.89
N GLU A 343 -17.72 23.48 10.49
CA GLU A 343 -17.43 24.40 11.60
C GLU A 343 -16.20 25.27 11.29
N GLY A 344 -16.28 26.55 11.65
CA GLY A 344 -15.13 27.44 11.65
C GLY A 344 -14.55 27.70 10.25
N MET A 345 -15.43 27.94 9.26
CA MET A 345 -15.00 28.19 7.89
C MET A 345 -14.70 29.66 7.62
N GLY A 346 -13.64 29.92 6.86
CA GLY A 346 -13.38 31.20 6.23
C GLY A 346 -14.37 31.43 5.09
N ALA A 347 -13.89 31.45 3.87
CA ALA A 347 -14.73 31.63 2.68
C ALA A 347 -15.43 30.32 2.30
N PHE A 348 -16.75 30.34 2.16
CA PHE A 348 -17.56 29.21 1.72
C PHE A 348 -18.30 29.54 0.42
N GLN A 349 -18.17 28.67 -0.58
CA GLN A 349 -18.96 28.68 -1.80
C GLN A 349 -19.57 27.30 -2.03
N GLY A 350 -20.91 27.22 -2.06
CA GLY A 350 -21.63 25.95 -2.17
C GLY A 350 -22.79 26.01 -3.15
N ALA A 351 -22.97 24.96 -3.95
CA ALA A 351 -24.12 24.81 -4.84
C ALA A 351 -24.78 23.42 -4.74
N GLY A 352 -26.11 23.39 -4.83
CA GLY A 352 -26.87 22.15 -4.99
C GLY A 352 -26.79 21.22 -3.78
N MET A 353 -26.82 21.77 -2.56
CA MET A 353 -26.74 20.97 -1.33
C MET A 353 -28.13 20.57 -0.84
N ARG A 354 -28.37 19.28 -0.55
CA ARG A 354 -29.69 18.85 -0.03
C ARG A 354 -29.87 19.18 1.45
N GLY A 355 -28.84 18.98 2.27
CA GLY A 355 -28.82 19.35 3.68
C GLY A 355 -27.50 20.03 4.04
N PHE A 356 -27.59 21.19 4.68
CA PHE A 356 -26.46 21.99 5.12
C PHE A 356 -26.62 22.32 6.60
N GLN A 357 -25.57 22.06 7.38
CA GLN A 357 -25.40 22.52 8.75
C GLN A 357 -24.04 23.22 8.87
N GLY A 358 -24.03 24.46 9.35
CA GLY A 358 -22.81 25.26 9.42
C GLY A 358 -22.73 26.14 10.66
N GLU A 359 -21.56 26.21 11.28
CA GLU A 359 -21.29 27.10 12.41
C GLU A 359 -20.05 27.96 12.14
N GLY A 360 -20.13 29.25 12.49
CA GLY A 360 -18.97 30.14 12.53
C GLY A 360 -18.32 30.41 11.17
N MET A 361 -19.11 30.80 10.17
CA MET A 361 -18.62 31.03 8.79
C MET A 361 -18.35 32.51 8.46
N ARG A 362 -17.26 32.78 7.74
CA ARG A 362 -16.85 34.14 7.32
C ARG A 362 -16.85 34.34 5.80
N GLY A 363 -17.98 34.79 5.27
CA GLY A 363 -18.19 34.93 3.83
C GLY A 363 -18.82 33.67 3.29
N PHE A 364 -20.14 33.64 3.27
CA PHE A 364 -20.92 32.50 2.82
C PHE A 364 -21.61 32.84 1.49
N GLN A 365 -21.45 31.98 0.49
CA GLN A 365 -22.17 32.04 -0.77
C GLN A 365 -22.79 30.68 -1.07
N GLY A 366 -24.12 30.61 -1.04
CA GLY A 366 -24.88 29.37 -1.22
C GLY A 366 -25.94 29.49 -2.30
N LYS A 367 -26.02 28.50 -3.19
CA LYS A 367 -27.10 28.40 -4.19
C LYS A 367 -27.80 27.05 -4.15
N GLY A 368 -29.13 27.06 -4.22
CA GLY A 368 -29.93 25.86 -4.39
C GLY A 368 -29.79 24.89 -3.22
N MET A 369 -30.06 25.35 -2.00
CA MET A 369 -29.98 24.52 -0.80
C MET A 369 -31.36 23.97 -0.41
N GLY A 370 -31.46 22.67 -0.17
CA GLY A 370 -32.70 22.01 0.24
C GLY A 370 -33.12 22.42 1.65
N ALA A 371 -32.35 22.01 2.65
CA ALA A 371 -32.46 22.45 4.03
C ALA A 371 -31.15 23.11 4.46
N PHE A 372 -31.26 24.25 5.14
CA PHE A 372 -30.14 25.04 5.63
C PHE A 372 -30.35 25.33 7.12
N GLN A 373 -29.32 25.00 7.91
CA GLN A 373 -29.18 25.41 9.30
C GLN A 373 -27.82 26.08 9.49
N GLY A 374 -27.82 27.31 9.99
CA GLY A 374 -26.59 28.08 10.17
C GLY A 374 -26.56 28.88 11.46
N GLU A 375 -25.41 28.92 12.11
CA GLU A 375 -25.17 29.74 13.29
C GLU A 375 -23.92 30.61 13.10
N GLY A 376 -24.00 31.87 13.54
CA GLY A 376 -22.84 32.75 13.65
C GLY A 376 -22.17 33.10 12.32
N MET A 377 -22.94 33.32 11.25
CA MET A 377 -22.37 33.63 9.94
C MET A 377 -22.23 35.13 9.69
N SER A 378 -21.26 35.48 8.83
CA SER A 378 -21.00 36.84 8.40
C SER A 378 -20.86 36.91 6.88
N ALA A 379 -21.29 38.04 6.29
CA ALA A 379 -21.34 38.26 4.85
C ALA A 379 -22.06 37.08 4.14
N PHE A 380 -23.30 36.85 4.54
CA PHE A 380 -24.12 35.76 4.05
C PHE A 380 -24.82 36.14 2.75
N GLN A 381 -24.65 35.34 1.71
CA GLN A 381 -25.38 35.45 0.45
C GLN A 381 -25.98 34.09 0.08
N GLY A 382 -27.30 34.03 -0.02
CA GLY A 382 -28.04 32.79 -0.27
C GLY A 382 -29.09 32.94 -1.35
N GLU A 383 -29.16 32.00 -2.29
CA GLU A 383 -30.17 31.96 -3.35
C GLU A 383 -30.87 30.60 -3.38
N GLY A 384 -32.20 30.60 -3.41
CA GLY A 384 -33.01 29.41 -3.64
C GLY A 384 -32.91 28.38 -2.50
N MET A 385 -33.23 28.79 -1.27
CA MET A 385 -33.20 27.91 -0.11
C MET A 385 -34.59 27.35 0.23
N GLY A 386 -34.69 26.04 0.48
CA GLY A 386 -35.94 25.33 0.69
C GLY A 386 -36.51 25.43 2.12
N ALA A 387 -35.75 25.05 3.14
CA ALA A 387 -36.05 25.33 4.54
C ALA A 387 -34.83 26.06 5.11
N PHE A 388 -35.04 27.20 5.75
CA PHE A 388 -33.96 28.04 6.24
C PHE A 388 -34.11 28.29 7.74
N GLN A 389 -33.08 27.93 8.51
CA GLN A 389 -32.94 28.29 9.92
C GLN A 389 -31.58 28.96 10.12
N GLY A 390 -31.58 30.19 10.64
CA GLY A 390 -30.36 30.96 10.84
C GLY A 390 -30.36 31.70 12.17
N GLU A 391 -29.24 31.62 12.91
CA GLU A 391 -29.01 32.38 14.14
C GLU A 391 -27.73 33.22 14.02
N GLY A 392 -27.76 34.47 14.48
CA GLY A 392 -26.57 35.32 14.60
C GLY A 392 -25.94 35.68 13.24
N MET A 393 -26.76 35.97 12.24
CA MET A 393 -26.32 36.28 10.88
C MET A 393 -26.01 37.77 10.71
N ARG A 394 -24.86 38.13 10.14
CA ARG A 394 -24.48 39.53 9.84
C ARG A 394 -24.24 39.76 8.35
N GLY A 395 -24.78 40.86 7.81
CA GLY A 395 -24.66 41.18 6.39
C GLY A 395 -25.38 40.15 5.54
N PHE A 396 -26.66 39.95 5.84
CA PHE A 396 -27.49 38.92 5.23
C PHE A 396 -28.11 39.41 3.91
N GLN A 397 -27.90 38.66 2.84
CA GLN A 397 -28.55 38.82 1.55
C GLN A 397 -29.16 37.48 1.10
N GLY A 398 -30.49 37.44 0.97
CA GLY A 398 -31.21 36.20 0.66
C GLY A 398 -32.26 36.36 -0.42
N GLU A 399 -32.28 35.45 -1.39
CA GLU A 399 -33.33 35.40 -2.42
C GLU A 399 -34.02 34.03 -2.45
N GLY A 400 -35.35 34.02 -2.56
CA GLY A 400 -36.12 32.81 -2.87
C GLY A 400 -36.12 31.77 -1.76
N MET A 401 -36.27 32.20 -0.51
CA MET A 401 -36.26 31.33 0.67
C MET A 401 -37.66 30.86 1.07
N ARG A 402 -37.81 29.59 1.38
CA ARG A 402 -39.03 28.99 1.95
C ARG A 402 -38.77 28.53 3.39
N GLY A 403 -39.81 28.55 4.22
CA GLY A 403 -39.74 28.14 5.62
C GLY A 403 -38.68 28.90 6.41
N PHE A 404 -38.62 30.23 6.24
CA PHE A 404 -37.57 31.07 6.82
C PHE A 404 -37.77 31.29 8.33
N GLN A 405 -36.79 30.88 9.12
CA GLN A 405 -36.66 31.15 10.54
C GLN A 405 -35.32 31.84 10.83
N GLY A 406 -35.37 33.02 11.42
CA GLY A 406 -34.18 33.86 11.63
C GLY A 406 -34.19 34.54 12.99
N GLU A 407 -33.08 34.44 13.73
CA GLU A 407 -32.86 35.17 14.99
C GLU A 407 -31.51 35.88 14.96
N GLY A 408 -31.44 37.08 15.55
CA GLY A 408 -30.19 37.84 15.65
C GLY A 408 -29.61 38.25 14.29
N MET A 409 -30.46 38.79 13.40
CA MET A 409 -30.09 39.12 12.02
C MET A 409 -29.73 40.61 11.88
N GLY A 410 -28.48 40.88 11.47
CA GLY A 410 -27.95 42.22 11.24
C GLY A 410 -27.75 42.54 9.75
N ALA A 411 -28.07 43.78 9.35
CA ALA A 411 -27.96 44.25 7.96
C ALA A 411 -28.65 43.29 6.96
N PHE A 412 -29.94 43.08 7.17
CA PHE A 412 -30.75 42.12 6.43
C PHE A 412 -31.37 42.71 5.17
N GLN A 413 -31.15 42.04 4.04
CA GLN A 413 -31.85 42.24 2.79
C GLN A 413 -32.34 40.89 2.28
N GLY A 414 -33.60 40.80 1.89
CA GLY A 414 -34.01 39.65 1.12
C GLY A 414 -35.34 39.75 0.41
N GLU A 415 -35.48 38.88 -0.59
CA GLU A 415 -36.54 38.91 -1.58
C GLU A 415 -37.14 37.51 -1.74
N GLY A 416 -38.44 37.45 -2.05
CA GLY A 416 -39.13 36.18 -2.32
C GLY A 416 -39.25 35.23 -1.12
N MET A 417 -39.20 35.75 0.11
CA MET A 417 -39.28 34.95 1.33
C MET A 417 -40.70 34.46 1.64
N ARG A 418 -40.84 33.19 2.03
CA ARG A 418 -42.12 32.57 2.43
C ARG A 418 -42.01 31.83 3.76
N GLY A 419 -43.05 31.93 4.59
CA GLY A 419 -43.11 31.25 5.91
C GLY A 419 -42.23 31.90 6.98
N PHE A 420 -42.12 33.24 6.96
CA PHE A 420 -41.22 34.03 7.78
C PHE A 420 -41.60 34.04 9.27
N GLN A 421 -40.65 33.68 10.14
CA GLN A 421 -40.70 33.86 11.60
C GLN A 421 -39.35 34.40 12.07
N GLY A 422 -39.32 35.46 12.89
CA GLY A 422 -38.06 35.96 13.45
C GLY A 422 -38.24 37.06 14.50
N ASN A 423 -37.31 37.09 15.45
CA ASN A 423 -37.32 37.93 16.64
C ASN A 423 -36.04 38.79 16.63
N GLU A 424 -36.18 40.11 16.78
CA GLU A 424 -35.10 41.13 16.77
C GLU A 424 -34.35 41.32 15.43
N TRP A 425 -34.54 42.51 14.83
CA TRP A 425 -33.91 42.92 13.56
C TRP A 425 -33.34 44.34 13.71
N GLU A 426 -32.02 44.52 13.52
CA GLU A 426 -31.44 45.85 13.39
C GLU A 426 -31.58 46.34 11.94
N ARG A 427 -32.63 47.13 11.71
CA ARG A 427 -32.90 47.75 10.41
C ARG A 427 -31.97 48.94 10.21
N SER A 428 -30.89 48.77 9.46
CA SER A 428 -30.11 49.91 8.96
C SER A 428 -31.01 50.76 8.06
N ARG A 429 -31.37 51.96 8.52
CA ARG A 429 -32.05 52.96 7.69
C ARG A 429 -31.08 53.45 6.62
N GLU A 430 -31.33 53.11 5.36
CA GLU A 430 -30.82 53.89 4.23
C GLU A 430 -31.71 55.13 4.05
N LYS A 431 -31.08 56.30 4.02
CA LYS A 431 -31.59 57.51 3.33
C LYS A 431 -31.39 57.21 1.83
N GLU A 432 -32.31 57.41 0.90
CA GLU A 432 -33.47 58.31 0.77
C GLU A 432 -34.70 57.62 0.18
#